data_AF-A0A0X3V6L4-F1
#
_entry.id   AF-A0A0X3V6L4-F1
#
_cell.length_a   1.000
_cell.length_b   1.000
_cell.length_c   1.000
_cell.angle_alpha   90.00
_cell.angle_beta   90.00
_cell.angle_gamma   90.00
#
_symmetry.space_group_name_H-M   'P 1'
#
loop_
_entity.id
_entity.type
_entity.pdbx_description
1 polymer ?
#
loop_
_entity_poly.entity_id
_entity_poly.type
_entity_poly.pdbx_seq_one_letter_code
_entity_poly.pdbx_strand_id
1 'polypeptide(L)'
;MSPLAHGVGSSSDLPLPLDLVLQAGAATVVLSFLIAALWWTKPRLGGATPRSLRTKMWLPVVRGVVLLLAVYLVGNALAGPQDAENPAAHALFVWLWVGLVPVSVLFGPVWRAVNPLRTLFRLLRLPRPGVRPGTGRGGWPAALWLLAFVWFELVAPHRTTPAVIGGALLGYAIVQLGMAALRGEEWFARGDCFEVYSELAGRLSPVRWRTPLSGLAAAGSSTGGAGAAAFVAVWWGSTVFDSASGSPAWAGFTQRAGHGALYATAALVVVCAGVFAAVRRTAGGLDVTASLIPIAVGYTLAHYLSLLIVEAPRGFLLLIHQWGPAPDATWDVVPIPSVIAGAQVALILLGHVLGVIVAHDAALTAARPVVPAGAAVTGVRPARPLLVTLADELPLVLFMIGCTWAGLFLLFVR
;
A
#
# COMPACT_ATOMS: atom_id res chain seq x y z
N MET A 1 -25.17 -21.24 0.17
CA MET A 1 -24.63 -20.56 -1.03
C MET A 1 -23.16 -20.33 -0.78
N SER A 2 -22.32 -21.10 -1.47
CA SER A 2 -20.88 -21.18 -1.23
C SER A 2 -20.22 -19.82 -1.42
N PRO A 3 -19.41 -19.32 -0.45
CA PRO A 3 -18.57 -18.17 -0.72
C PRO A 3 -17.60 -18.56 -1.85
N LEU A 4 -17.26 -17.58 -2.68
CA LEU A 4 -16.29 -17.69 -3.76
C LEU A 4 -14.93 -18.14 -3.20
N ALA A 5 -14.76 -19.45 -3.04
CA ALA A 5 -13.48 -20.12 -2.96
C ALA A 5 -12.87 -20.12 -4.36
N HIS A 6 -12.40 -18.96 -4.82
CA HIS A 6 -11.62 -18.86 -6.05
C HIS A 6 -10.15 -19.10 -5.73
N GLY A 7 -9.75 -20.37 -5.89
CA GLY A 7 -8.53 -20.73 -6.63
C GLY A 7 -7.18 -20.20 -6.16
N VAL A 8 -6.89 -20.23 -4.86
CA VAL A 8 -5.51 -20.27 -4.36
C VAL A 8 -5.40 -21.53 -3.51
N GLY A 9 -4.45 -22.41 -3.85
CA GLY A 9 -4.26 -23.69 -3.18
C GLY A 9 -4.24 -23.55 -1.66
N SER A 10 -4.85 -24.52 -0.98
CA SER A 10 -4.70 -24.70 0.45
C SER A 10 -3.22 -24.63 0.86
N SER A 11 -2.92 -23.98 1.98
CA SER A 11 -1.59 -23.91 2.65
C SER A 11 -0.79 -25.21 2.70
N SER A 12 -1.44 -26.35 2.55
CA SER A 12 -0.82 -27.69 2.51
C SER A 12 -0.05 -28.02 1.22
N ASP A 13 -0.16 -27.23 0.14
CA ASP A 13 0.41 -27.57 -1.19
C ASP A 13 1.53 -26.63 -1.68
N LEU A 14 2.13 -25.82 -0.79
CA LEU A 14 3.36 -25.13 -1.15
C LEU A 14 4.52 -26.14 -1.08
N PRO A 15 5.27 -26.37 -2.18
CA PRO A 15 6.33 -27.39 -2.23
C PRO A 15 7.58 -27.00 -1.42
N LEU A 16 7.51 -25.94 -0.61
CA LEU A 16 8.61 -25.41 0.16
C LEU A 16 8.36 -25.67 1.65
N PRO A 17 9.30 -26.31 2.37
CA PRO A 17 9.17 -26.50 3.80
C PRO A 17 9.22 -25.15 4.52
N LEU A 18 8.17 -24.85 5.29
CA LEU A 18 7.98 -23.57 5.99
C LEU A 18 9.21 -23.17 6.81
N ASP A 19 9.82 -24.13 7.52
CA ASP A 19 11.01 -23.88 8.34
C ASP A 19 12.17 -23.32 7.52
N LEU A 20 12.46 -23.90 6.35
CA LEU A 20 13.52 -23.37 5.47
C LEU A 20 13.19 -21.98 4.94
N VAL A 21 11.91 -21.69 4.66
CA VAL A 21 11.50 -20.38 4.17
C VAL A 21 11.65 -19.31 5.25
N LEU A 22 11.28 -19.61 6.50
CA LEU A 22 11.46 -18.71 7.64
C LEU A 22 12.95 -18.47 7.95
N GLN A 23 13.76 -19.52 7.91
CA GLN A 23 15.21 -19.42 8.09
C GLN A 23 15.86 -18.60 6.97
N ALA A 24 15.51 -18.86 5.70
CA ALA A 24 15.99 -18.11 4.56
C ALA A 24 15.55 -16.64 4.61
N GLY A 25 14.32 -16.38 5.09
CA GLY A 25 13.80 -15.03 5.33
C GLY A 25 14.64 -14.26 6.34
N ALA A 26 14.87 -14.84 7.53
CA ALA A 26 15.70 -14.23 8.56
C ALA A 26 17.15 -14.03 8.07
N ALA A 27 17.74 -15.04 7.43
CA ALA A 27 19.08 -14.97 6.88
C ALA A 27 19.20 -13.86 5.83
N THR A 28 18.18 -13.66 4.98
CA THR A 28 18.16 -12.59 3.98
C THR A 28 18.21 -11.21 4.62
N VAL A 29 17.40 -10.96 5.66
CA VAL A 29 17.41 -9.68 6.37
C VAL A 29 18.75 -9.44 7.03
N VAL A 30 19.27 -10.42 7.77
CA VAL A 30 20.58 -10.31 8.45
C VAL A 30 21.70 -10.07 7.44
N LEU A 31 21.76 -10.86 6.37
CA LEU A 31 22.80 -10.75 5.35
C LEU A 31 22.70 -9.41 4.61
N SER A 32 21.49 -8.97 4.25
CA SER A 32 21.30 -7.66 3.61
C SER A 32 21.73 -6.50 4.51
N PHE A 33 21.49 -6.62 5.83
CA PHE A 33 21.97 -5.65 6.81
C PHE A 33 23.49 -5.64 6.91
N LEU A 34 24.13 -6.82 7.01
CA LEU A 34 25.59 -6.92 7.04
C LEU A 34 26.23 -6.35 5.77
N ILE A 35 25.67 -6.65 4.60
CA ILE A 35 26.13 -6.09 3.32
C ILE A 35 25.98 -4.57 3.32
N ALA A 36 24.83 -4.04 3.74
CA ALA A 36 24.61 -2.61 3.84
C ALA A 36 25.61 -1.95 4.80
N ALA A 37 25.77 -2.48 6.00
CA ALA A 37 26.69 -1.97 7.02
C ALA A 37 28.15 -1.94 6.56
N LEU A 38 28.58 -2.94 5.77
CA LEU A 38 29.95 -3.02 5.27
C LEU A 38 30.19 -2.12 4.04
N TRP A 39 29.24 -2.06 3.09
CA TRP A 39 29.48 -1.47 1.76
C TRP A 39 28.79 -0.11 1.56
N TRP A 40 27.82 0.23 2.41
CA TRP A 40 27.06 1.48 2.37
C TRP A 40 27.43 2.40 3.53
N THR A 41 28.70 2.79 3.64
CA THR A 41 29.20 3.53 4.81
C THR A 41 28.88 5.04 4.84
N LYS A 42 28.24 5.57 3.80
CA LYS A 42 27.84 6.98 3.69
C LYS A 42 26.43 7.05 3.11
N PRO A 43 25.58 8.00 3.54
CA PRO A 43 24.25 8.13 2.97
C PRO A 43 24.33 8.58 1.51
N ARG A 44 23.57 7.91 0.65
CA ARG A 44 23.55 8.05 -0.81
C ARG A 44 22.17 8.42 -1.36
N LEU A 45 21.09 8.24 -0.59
CA LEU A 45 19.73 8.49 -1.09
C LEU A 45 19.29 9.96 -1.01
N GLY A 46 20.08 10.83 -0.37
CA GLY A 46 19.82 12.26 -0.28
C GLY A 46 19.86 13.01 -1.63
N GLY A 47 19.18 14.15 -1.72
CA GLY A 47 19.21 15.01 -2.91
C GLY A 47 18.36 14.50 -4.08
N ALA A 48 17.26 13.80 -3.80
CA ALA A 48 16.37 13.22 -4.79
C ALA A 48 15.91 14.26 -5.83
N THR A 49 16.21 13.99 -7.09
CA THR A 49 15.79 14.83 -8.22
C THR A 49 14.73 14.08 -9.04
N PRO A 50 13.50 14.60 -9.13
CA PRO A 50 12.49 13.98 -9.99
C PRO A 50 12.90 14.14 -11.46
N ARG A 51 12.69 13.08 -12.26
CA ARG A 51 12.80 13.12 -13.71
C ARG A 51 11.63 13.95 -14.24
N SER A 52 11.93 14.91 -15.11
CA SER A 52 10.92 15.66 -15.84
C SER A 52 10.34 14.77 -16.94
N LEU A 53 9.25 14.05 -16.65
CA LEU A 53 8.50 13.31 -17.65
C LEU A 53 7.61 14.29 -18.44
N ARG A 54 7.87 14.45 -19.74
CA ARG A 54 7.01 15.22 -20.65
C ARG A 54 5.77 14.37 -20.99
N THR A 55 4.77 14.33 -20.12
CA THR A 55 3.50 13.59 -20.35
C THR A 55 2.28 14.50 -20.55
N LYS A 56 2.49 15.78 -20.89
CA LYS A 56 1.42 16.80 -20.85
C LYS A 56 0.31 16.63 -21.89
N MET A 57 0.57 16.04 -23.06
CA MET A 57 -0.38 16.10 -24.18
C MET A 57 -1.54 15.08 -24.08
N TRP A 58 -1.26 13.84 -23.66
CA TRP A 58 -2.29 12.78 -23.60
C TRP A 58 -3.01 12.70 -22.25
N LEU A 59 -2.49 13.37 -21.22
CA LEU A 59 -3.02 13.31 -19.86
C LEU A 59 -4.49 13.76 -19.73
N PRO A 60 -4.97 14.81 -20.43
CA PRO A 60 -6.39 15.18 -20.39
C PRO A 60 -7.31 14.08 -20.95
N VAL A 61 -6.88 13.39 -22.01
CA VAL A 61 -7.65 12.30 -22.62
C VAL A 61 -7.77 11.14 -21.63
N VAL A 62 -6.66 10.72 -21.02
CA VAL A 62 -6.66 9.64 -20.04
C VAL A 62 -7.50 9.98 -18.80
N ARG A 63 -7.46 11.24 -18.32
CA ARG A 63 -8.36 11.71 -17.25
C ARG A 63 -9.83 11.59 -17.64
N GLY A 64 -10.17 11.94 -18.87
CA GLY A 64 -11.52 11.80 -19.41
C GLY A 64 -11.97 10.34 -19.42
N VAL A 65 -11.13 9.44 -19.95
CA VAL A 65 -11.40 7.99 -19.98
C VAL A 65 -11.59 7.43 -18.57
N VAL A 66 -10.69 7.75 -17.63
CA VAL A 66 -10.78 7.26 -16.24
C VAL A 66 -12.02 7.80 -15.54
N LEU A 67 -12.39 9.07 -15.76
CA LEU A 67 -13.64 9.63 -15.22
C LEU A 67 -14.88 8.93 -15.81
N LEU A 68 -14.93 8.74 -17.13
CA LEU A 68 -16.04 8.05 -17.78
C LEU A 68 -16.18 6.61 -17.28
N LEU A 69 -15.06 5.88 -17.17
CA LEU A 69 -15.03 4.53 -16.63
C LEU A 69 -15.50 4.51 -15.16
N ALA A 70 -15.07 5.45 -14.33
CA ALA A 70 -15.51 5.55 -12.93
C ALA A 70 -17.02 5.82 -12.81
N VAL A 71 -17.55 6.75 -13.61
CA VAL A 71 -19.00 7.05 -13.65
C VAL A 71 -19.78 5.82 -14.13
N TYR A 72 -19.32 5.17 -15.18
CA TYR A 72 -19.94 3.96 -15.70
C TYR A 72 -19.95 2.84 -14.66
N LEU A 73 -18.82 2.54 -14.02
CA LEU A 73 -18.72 1.47 -13.02
C LEU A 73 -19.63 1.73 -11.81
N VAL A 74 -19.71 2.97 -11.32
CA VAL A 74 -20.64 3.32 -10.23
C VAL A 74 -22.09 3.20 -10.68
N GLY A 75 -22.43 3.68 -11.88
CA GLY A 75 -23.77 3.52 -12.45
C GLY A 75 -24.15 2.06 -12.63
N ASN A 76 -23.25 1.24 -13.16
CA ASN A 76 -23.43 -0.19 -13.36
C ASN A 76 -23.53 -0.95 -12.03
N ALA A 77 -22.77 -0.54 -11.01
CA ALA A 77 -22.88 -1.12 -9.68
C ALA A 77 -24.27 -0.88 -9.06
N LEU A 78 -24.84 0.31 -9.27
CA LEU A 78 -26.12 0.70 -8.68
C LEU A 78 -27.35 0.25 -9.48
N ALA A 79 -27.27 0.26 -10.81
CA ALA A 79 -28.41 0.02 -11.70
C ALA A 79 -28.24 -1.20 -12.63
N GLY A 80 -27.02 -1.74 -12.73
CA GLY A 80 -26.73 -2.92 -13.53
C GLY A 80 -26.99 -4.24 -12.80
N PRO A 81 -26.54 -5.37 -13.38
CA PRO A 81 -26.71 -6.70 -12.81
C PRO A 81 -26.19 -6.79 -11.37
N GLN A 82 -26.90 -7.50 -10.50
CA GLN A 82 -26.54 -7.64 -9.07
C GLN A 82 -25.92 -9.01 -8.77
N ASP A 83 -25.40 -9.67 -9.79
CA ASP A 83 -24.75 -10.99 -9.76
C ASP A 83 -23.24 -10.87 -10.05
N ALA A 84 -22.61 -12.02 -10.29
CA ALA A 84 -21.18 -12.12 -10.54
C ALA A 84 -20.74 -11.56 -11.91
N GLU A 85 -21.68 -11.20 -12.81
CA GLU A 85 -21.35 -10.63 -14.12
C GLU A 85 -21.01 -9.13 -14.03
N ASN A 86 -21.21 -8.52 -12.86
CA ASN A 86 -20.91 -7.11 -12.64
C ASN A 86 -19.40 -6.87 -12.36
N PRO A 87 -18.70 -6.04 -13.16
CA PRO A 87 -17.27 -5.79 -12.99
C PRO A 87 -16.93 -4.87 -11.80
N ALA A 88 -17.91 -4.35 -11.05
CA ALA A 88 -17.68 -3.38 -9.98
C ALA A 88 -16.72 -3.90 -8.89
N ALA A 89 -16.85 -5.17 -8.48
CA ALA A 89 -15.96 -5.78 -7.49
C ALA A 89 -14.52 -5.88 -8.01
N HIS A 90 -14.34 -6.34 -9.26
CA HIS A 90 -13.02 -6.38 -9.90
C HIS A 90 -12.40 -5.00 -10.03
N ALA A 91 -13.19 -3.99 -10.41
CA ALA A 91 -12.68 -2.64 -10.57
C ALA A 91 -12.20 -2.03 -9.24
N LEU A 92 -12.95 -2.24 -8.16
CA LEU A 92 -12.59 -1.73 -6.84
C LEU A 92 -11.42 -2.51 -6.21
N PHE A 93 -11.54 -3.83 -6.10
CA PHE A 93 -10.60 -4.65 -5.33
C PHE A 93 -9.40 -5.11 -6.14
N VAL A 94 -9.55 -5.35 -7.45
CA VAL A 94 -8.45 -5.87 -8.27
C VAL A 94 -7.70 -4.74 -8.96
N TRP A 95 -8.41 -3.84 -9.66
CA TRP A 95 -7.74 -2.78 -10.43
C TRP A 95 -7.33 -1.59 -9.56
N LEU A 96 -8.25 -1.03 -8.78
CA LEU A 96 -7.98 0.17 -7.98
C LEU A 96 -7.15 -0.14 -6.74
N TRP A 97 -7.50 -1.17 -5.98
CA TRP A 97 -6.75 -1.52 -4.77
C TRP A 97 -5.41 -2.17 -5.11
N VAL A 98 -5.44 -3.36 -5.74
CA VAL A 98 -4.19 -4.10 -5.96
C VAL A 98 -3.40 -3.57 -7.16
N GLY A 99 -4.06 -3.37 -8.31
CA GLY A 99 -3.42 -2.97 -9.57
C GLY A 99 -2.76 -1.58 -9.51
N LEU A 100 -3.23 -0.71 -8.63
CA LEU A 100 -2.64 0.61 -8.45
C LEU A 100 -1.21 0.55 -7.88
N VAL A 101 -0.86 -0.45 -7.06
CA VAL A 101 0.49 -0.59 -6.50
C VAL A 101 1.55 -0.82 -7.57
N PRO A 102 1.51 -1.90 -8.39
CA PRO A 102 2.56 -2.14 -9.37
C PRO A 102 2.65 -1.01 -10.40
N VAL A 103 1.51 -0.45 -10.83
CA VAL A 103 1.51 0.69 -11.75
C VAL A 103 2.18 1.90 -11.09
N SER A 104 1.93 2.16 -9.81
CA SER A 104 2.56 3.28 -9.11
C SER A 104 4.05 3.05 -8.88
N VAL A 105 4.44 1.83 -8.50
CA VAL A 105 5.84 1.43 -8.33
C VAL A 105 6.61 1.60 -9.63
N LEU A 106 6.01 1.34 -10.79
CA LEU A 106 6.69 1.52 -12.07
C LEU A 106 6.74 2.99 -12.50
N PHE A 107 5.60 3.69 -12.49
CA PHE A 107 5.45 4.99 -13.17
C PHE A 107 5.39 6.21 -12.23
N GLY A 108 5.38 6.01 -10.92
CA GLY A 108 5.22 7.06 -9.92
C GLY A 108 3.76 7.23 -9.48
N PRO A 109 3.37 8.39 -8.93
CA PRO A 109 2.03 8.59 -8.33
C PRO A 109 0.94 8.76 -9.40
N VAL A 110 0.60 7.67 -10.09
CA VAL A 110 -0.34 7.70 -11.21
C VAL A 110 -1.74 8.14 -10.81
N TRP A 111 -2.21 7.78 -9.60
CA TRP A 111 -3.57 8.12 -9.18
C TRP A 111 -3.76 9.62 -9.04
N ARG A 112 -2.78 10.35 -8.49
CA ARG A 112 -2.83 11.82 -8.42
C ARG A 112 -3.00 12.45 -9.81
N ALA A 113 -2.45 11.82 -10.85
CA ALA A 113 -2.54 12.32 -12.21
C ALA A 113 -3.91 12.06 -12.84
N VAL A 114 -4.55 10.91 -12.56
CA VAL A 114 -5.78 10.44 -13.22
C VAL A 114 -7.02 10.41 -12.32
N ASN A 115 -6.93 10.80 -11.06
CA ASN A 115 -8.02 10.69 -10.08
C ASN A 115 -9.33 11.27 -10.66
N PRO A 116 -10.39 10.44 -10.80
CA PRO A 116 -11.66 10.89 -11.36
C PRO A 116 -12.31 11.98 -10.51
N LEU A 117 -12.13 11.96 -9.19
CA LEU A 117 -12.69 12.97 -8.29
C LEU A 117 -11.99 14.33 -8.45
N ARG A 118 -10.67 14.37 -8.64
CA ARG A 118 -9.96 15.62 -9.00
C ARG A 118 -10.43 16.16 -10.34
N THR A 119 -10.64 15.27 -11.31
CA THR A 119 -11.09 15.66 -12.65
C THR A 119 -12.50 16.24 -12.56
N LEU A 120 -13.42 15.56 -11.87
CA LEU A 120 -14.77 16.02 -11.61
C LEU A 120 -14.79 17.34 -10.83
N PHE A 121 -13.98 17.48 -9.78
CA PHE A 121 -13.85 18.72 -9.01
C PHE A 121 -13.50 19.93 -9.90
N ARG A 122 -12.55 19.74 -10.83
CA ARG A 122 -12.15 20.78 -11.79
C ARG A 122 -13.23 21.07 -12.82
N LEU A 123 -13.95 20.05 -13.31
CA LEU A 123 -15.05 20.20 -14.25
C LEU A 123 -16.25 20.94 -13.63
N LEU A 124 -16.57 20.64 -12.37
CA LEU A 124 -17.58 21.33 -11.58
C LEU A 124 -17.17 22.75 -11.16
N ARG A 125 -15.95 23.19 -11.52
CA ARG A 125 -15.40 24.52 -11.22
C ARG A 125 -15.46 24.87 -9.73
N LEU A 126 -15.28 23.87 -8.86
CA LEU A 126 -15.28 24.05 -7.41
C LEU A 126 -14.08 24.91 -6.96
N PRO A 127 -14.18 25.63 -5.82
CA PRO A 127 -13.17 26.59 -5.39
C PRO A 127 -11.84 25.88 -5.08
N ARG A 128 -10.82 26.08 -5.93
CA ARG A 128 -9.49 25.46 -5.76
C ARG A 128 -8.83 25.75 -4.40
N PRO A 129 -8.90 26.98 -3.85
CA PRO A 129 -8.40 27.26 -2.50
C PRO A 129 -9.25 26.61 -1.39
N GLY A 130 -10.49 26.21 -1.71
CA GLY A 130 -11.51 25.80 -0.76
C GLY A 130 -12.26 26.99 -0.16
N VAL A 131 -13.47 26.73 0.34
CA VAL A 131 -14.29 27.73 1.04
C VAL A 131 -13.74 28.05 2.44
N ARG A 132 -13.08 27.09 3.09
CA ARG A 132 -12.40 27.22 4.38
C ARG A 132 -10.99 26.61 4.29
N PRO A 133 -10.07 27.33 3.61
CA PRO A 133 -8.70 26.86 3.41
C PRO A 133 -8.08 26.48 4.75
N GLY A 134 -7.41 25.35 4.79
CA GLY A 134 -6.75 24.87 6.01
C GLY A 134 -5.92 23.64 5.72
N THR A 135 -4.83 23.48 6.47
CA THR A 135 -3.91 22.36 6.28
C THR A 135 -4.40 21.04 6.89
N GLY A 136 -5.45 21.09 7.74
CA GLY A 136 -6.03 19.92 8.39
C GLY A 136 -5.06 19.19 9.34
N ARG A 137 -5.45 18.02 9.84
CA ARG A 137 -4.65 17.18 10.77
C ARG A 137 -3.53 16.38 10.07
N GLY A 138 -2.86 16.93 9.07
CA GLY A 138 -1.81 16.20 8.31
C GLY A 138 -2.36 14.97 7.57
N GLY A 139 -1.59 13.88 7.48
CA GLY A 139 -1.93 12.65 6.73
C GLY A 139 -2.90 11.67 7.41
N TRP A 140 -3.44 12.00 8.58
CA TRP A 140 -4.40 11.15 9.30
C TRP A 140 -5.70 10.85 8.54
N PRO A 141 -6.32 11.80 7.82
CA PRO A 141 -7.56 11.51 7.09
C PRO A 141 -7.39 10.41 6.05
N ALA A 142 -6.27 10.37 5.33
CA ALA A 142 -5.98 9.28 4.39
C ALA A 142 -5.83 7.94 5.11
N ALA A 143 -5.20 7.89 6.29
CA ALA A 143 -5.07 6.65 7.07
C ALA A 143 -6.43 6.14 7.57
N LEU A 144 -7.31 7.03 8.02
CA LEU A 144 -8.67 6.68 8.45
C LEU A 144 -9.53 6.19 7.27
N TRP A 145 -9.40 6.83 6.10
CA TRP A 145 -10.08 6.37 4.89
C TRP A 145 -9.55 5.04 4.40
N LEU A 146 -8.25 4.80 4.50
CA LEU A 146 -7.68 3.50 4.21
C LEU A 146 -8.24 2.45 5.19
N LEU A 147 -8.32 2.75 6.48
CA LEU A 147 -8.88 1.85 7.48
C LEU A 147 -10.35 1.52 7.19
N ALA A 148 -11.14 2.53 6.81
CA ALA A 148 -12.53 2.34 6.40
C ALA A 148 -12.64 1.48 5.14
N PHE A 149 -11.76 1.70 4.16
CA PHE A 149 -11.69 0.91 2.93
C PHE A 149 -11.34 -0.56 3.21
N VAL A 150 -10.28 -0.84 3.99
CA VAL A 150 -9.88 -2.22 4.30
C VAL A 150 -10.87 -2.92 5.24
N TRP A 151 -11.57 -2.18 6.10
CA TRP A 151 -12.70 -2.72 6.85
C TRP A 151 -13.84 -3.13 5.91
N PHE A 152 -14.14 -2.30 4.90
CA PHE A 152 -15.12 -2.63 3.86
C PHE A 152 -14.69 -3.87 3.07
N GLU A 153 -13.43 -3.94 2.67
CA GLU A 153 -12.85 -5.07 1.92
C GLU A 153 -12.85 -6.39 2.71
N LEU A 154 -12.57 -6.36 4.01
CA LEU A 154 -12.28 -7.58 4.78
C LEU A 154 -13.41 -8.00 5.72
N VAL A 155 -14.20 -7.04 6.21
CA VAL A 155 -15.12 -7.26 7.33
C VAL A 155 -16.57 -6.99 6.97
N ALA A 156 -16.84 -5.98 6.11
CA ALA A 156 -18.21 -5.55 5.88
C ALA A 156 -19.11 -6.68 5.34
N PRO A 157 -20.35 -6.78 5.85
CA PRO A 157 -21.36 -7.67 5.27
C PRO A 157 -21.66 -7.28 3.82
N HIS A 158 -21.92 -8.27 2.96
CA HIS A 158 -22.32 -8.04 1.55
C HIS A 158 -21.33 -7.19 0.74
N ARG A 159 -20.05 -7.17 1.12
CA ARG A 159 -18.98 -6.37 0.50
C ARG A 159 -18.70 -6.65 -0.98
N THR A 160 -19.17 -7.78 -1.50
CA THR A 160 -19.07 -8.14 -2.93
C THR A 160 -20.35 -7.84 -3.71
N THR A 161 -21.42 -7.40 -3.05
CA THR A 161 -22.67 -7.04 -3.73
C THR A 161 -22.49 -5.73 -4.50
N PRO A 162 -22.82 -5.68 -5.81
CA PRO A 162 -22.59 -4.49 -6.63
C PRO A 162 -23.24 -3.22 -6.08
N ALA A 163 -24.51 -3.27 -5.65
CA ALA A 163 -25.19 -2.10 -5.09
C ALA A 163 -24.50 -1.56 -3.82
N VAL A 164 -23.96 -2.45 -2.98
CA VAL A 164 -23.21 -2.07 -1.76
C VAL A 164 -21.90 -1.39 -2.14
N ILE A 165 -21.18 -1.92 -3.13
CA ILE A 165 -19.96 -1.30 -3.69
C ILE A 165 -20.28 0.07 -4.29
N GLY A 166 -21.32 0.18 -5.12
CA GLY A 166 -21.76 1.42 -5.74
C GLY A 166 -22.10 2.50 -4.70
N GLY A 167 -22.84 2.11 -3.65
CA GLY A 167 -23.16 2.99 -2.53
C GLY A 167 -21.92 3.46 -1.75
N ALA A 168 -20.98 2.55 -1.48
CA ALA A 168 -19.73 2.88 -0.81
C ALA A 168 -18.86 3.84 -1.64
N LEU A 169 -18.72 3.59 -2.95
CA LEU A 169 -18.00 4.46 -3.88
C LEU A 169 -18.63 5.84 -4.01
N LEU A 170 -19.97 5.90 -4.08
CA LEU A 170 -20.70 7.17 -4.13
C LEU A 170 -20.53 7.95 -2.83
N GLY A 171 -20.64 7.29 -1.68
CA GLY A 171 -20.38 7.89 -0.37
C GLY A 171 -18.95 8.42 -0.26
N TYR A 172 -17.96 7.64 -0.67
CA TYR A 172 -16.56 8.06 -0.74
C TYR A 172 -16.39 9.30 -1.63
N ALA A 173 -16.97 9.29 -2.83
CA ALA A 173 -16.91 10.41 -3.76
C ALA A 173 -17.53 11.68 -3.18
N ILE A 174 -18.71 11.60 -2.57
CA ILE A 174 -19.40 12.73 -1.95
C ILE A 174 -18.54 13.34 -0.84
N VAL A 175 -18.02 12.53 0.08
CA VAL A 175 -17.23 13.06 1.20
C VAL A 175 -15.93 13.67 0.71
N GLN A 176 -15.24 13.04 -0.24
CA GLN A 176 -13.97 13.53 -0.76
C GLN A 176 -14.13 14.82 -1.58
N LEU A 177 -15.17 14.92 -2.40
CA LEU A 177 -15.51 16.15 -3.13
C LEU A 177 -15.94 17.27 -2.17
N GLY A 178 -16.77 16.96 -1.17
CA GLY A 178 -17.18 17.91 -0.15
C GLY A 178 -15.99 18.45 0.65
N MET A 179 -15.10 17.58 1.09
CA MET A 179 -13.88 17.97 1.80
C MET A 179 -12.90 18.75 0.91
N ALA A 180 -12.79 18.42 -0.38
CA ALA A 180 -12.03 19.21 -1.34
C ALA A 180 -12.67 20.59 -1.58
N ALA A 181 -13.99 20.70 -1.63
CA ALA A 181 -14.68 21.99 -1.75
C ALA A 181 -14.48 22.85 -0.50
N LEU A 182 -14.41 22.23 0.68
CA LEU A 182 -14.15 22.93 1.94
C LEU A 182 -12.67 23.33 2.09
N ARG A 183 -11.73 22.42 1.85
CA ARG A 183 -10.30 22.58 2.20
C ARG A 183 -9.38 22.87 1.01
N GLY A 184 -9.93 22.89 -0.20
CA GLY A 184 -9.21 23.09 -1.45
C GLY A 184 -8.81 21.79 -2.15
N GLU A 185 -8.38 21.92 -3.41
CA GLU A 185 -8.03 20.78 -4.27
C GLU A 185 -6.87 19.94 -3.71
N GLU A 186 -5.99 20.54 -2.93
CA GLU A 186 -4.90 19.83 -2.26
C GLU A 186 -5.40 18.88 -1.15
N TRP A 187 -6.70 18.89 -0.80
CA TRP A 187 -7.30 17.86 0.05
C TRP A 187 -7.01 16.45 -0.47
N PHE A 188 -7.16 16.21 -1.78
CA PHE A 188 -6.96 14.87 -2.33
C PHE A 188 -5.54 14.34 -2.06
N ALA A 189 -4.51 15.20 -2.08
CA ALA A 189 -3.13 14.78 -1.86
C ALA A 189 -2.84 14.30 -0.42
N ARG A 190 -3.73 14.57 0.55
CA ARG A 190 -3.55 14.28 1.97
C ARG A 190 -4.70 13.53 2.63
N GLY A 191 -5.88 13.56 2.02
CA GLY A 191 -7.10 12.97 2.55
C GLY A 191 -7.71 11.90 1.65
N ASP A 192 -7.30 11.78 0.38
CA ASP A 192 -7.65 10.64 -0.47
C ASP A 192 -6.67 9.50 -0.21
N CYS A 193 -7.20 8.38 0.30
CA CYS A 193 -6.36 7.24 0.65
C CYS A 193 -5.67 6.68 -0.60
N PHE A 194 -6.33 6.63 -1.76
CA PHE A 194 -5.74 6.10 -2.99
C PHE A 194 -4.68 7.02 -3.60
N GLU A 195 -4.79 8.35 -3.42
CA GLU A 195 -3.70 9.25 -3.84
C GLU A 195 -2.48 9.10 -2.95
N VAL A 196 -2.68 9.01 -1.63
CA VAL A 196 -1.59 8.77 -0.68
C VAL A 196 -0.98 7.39 -0.91
N TYR A 197 -1.80 6.38 -1.18
CA TYR A 197 -1.37 5.03 -1.55
C TYR A 197 -0.44 5.03 -2.77
N SER A 198 -0.91 5.65 -3.86
CA SER A 198 -0.15 5.79 -5.10
C SER A 198 1.11 6.65 -4.92
N GLU A 199 1.05 7.71 -4.10
CA GLU A 199 2.22 8.54 -3.78
C GLU A 199 3.29 7.78 -3.00
N LEU A 200 2.90 7.01 -1.99
CA LEU A 200 3.85 6.21 -1.21
C LEU A 200 4.46 5.10 -2.06
N ALA A 201 3.64 4.32 -2.79
CA ALA A 201 4.12 3.30 -3.71
C ALA A 201 5.04 3.88 -4.80
N GLY A 202 4.65 5.04 -5.37
CA GLY A 202 5.37 5.73 -6.43
C GLY A 202 6.70 6.36 -6.01
N ARG A 203 7.07 6.33 -4.73
CA ARG A 203 8.42 6.71 -4.27
C ARG A 203 9.49 5.70 -4.67
N LEU A 204 9.09 4.45 -4.93
CA LEU A 204 9.98 3.40 -5.43
C LEU A 204 10.28 3.54 -6.93
N SER A 205 9.57 4.42 -7.65
CA SER A 205 9.62 4.44 -9.10
C SER A 205 10.98 4.83 -9.69
N PRO A 206 11.62 3.93 -10.46
CA PRO A 206 12.87 4.25 -11.18
C PRO A 206 12.63 5.20 -12.36
N VAL A 207 11.37 5.30 -12.83
CA VAL A 207 10.97 6.22 -13.90
C VAL A 207 10.78 7.64 -13.37
N ARG A 208 10.34 7.79 -12.11
CA ARG A 208 10.20 9.10 -11.46
C ARG A 208 11.51 9.65 -10.93
N TRP A 209 12.40 8.82 -10.40
CA TRP A 209 13.60 9.29 -9.70
C TRP A 209 14.85 8.97 -10.50
N ARG A 210 15.79 9.93 -10.59
CA ARG A 210 17.07 9.70 -11.29
C ARG A 210 17.91 8.63 -10.61
N THR A 211 17.94 8.68 -9.28
CA THR A 211 18.61 7.68 -8.44
C THR A 211 17.54 6.75 -7.86
N PRO A 212 17.65 5.43 -8.04
CA PRO A 212 16.73 4.47 -7.42
C PRO A 212 16.62 4.71 -5.91
N LEU A 213 15.43 4.47 -5.34
CA LEU A 213 15.09 4.62 -3.91
C LEU A 213 15.23 6.04 -3.31
N SER A 214 15.85 7.00 -4.02
CA SER A 214 15.99 8.38 -3.53
C SER A 214 14.65 9.06 -3.23
N GLY A 215 13.56 8.65 -3.90
CA GLY A 215 12.20 9.10 -3.60
C GLY A 215 11.73 8.82 -2.17
N LEU A 216 12.29 7.80 -1.51
CA LEU A 216 12.02 7.49 -0.11
C LEU A 216 12.78 8.42 0.84
N ALA A 217 13.97 8.89 0.45
CA ALA A 217 14.79 9.84 1.22
C ALA A 217 14.49 11.31 0.92
N ALA A 218 13.80 11.63 -0.18
CA ALA A 218 13.37 12.97 -0.57
C ALA A 218 12.50 13.72 0.47
N ALA A 219 12.08 13.01 1.52
CA ALA A 219 10.96 13.40 2.37
C ALA A 219 11.39 13.92 3.75
N GLY A 220 12.20 14.97 3.75
CA GLY A 220 12.29 15.86 4.90
C GLY A 220 11.03 16.73 5.01
N SER A 221 9.88 16.16 5.39
CA SER A 221 8.70 16.84 6.01
C SER A 221 7.37 16.08 5.87
N SER A 222 7.17 15.26 4.81
CA SER A 222 5.86 14.64 4.49
C SER A 222 5.66 13.21 4.98
N THR A 223 6.73 12.48 5.32
CA THR A 223 6.67 11.10 5.88
C THR A 223 6.96 11.00 7.37
N GLY A 224 7.60 12.02 7.96
CA GLY A 224 7.90 12.04 9.41
C GLY A 224 6.72 12.32 10.32
N GLY A 225 5.52 12.50 9.75
CA GLY A 225 4.30 12.75 10.51
C GLY A 225 3.63 11.46 10.96
N ALA A 226 3.02 11.49 12.16
CA ALA A 226 2.23 10.37 12.68
C ALA A 226 1.16 9.85 11.70
N GLY A 227 0.62 10.71 10.81
CA GLY A 227 -0.33 10.31 9.79
C GLY A 227 0.23 9.38 8.71
N ALA A 228 1.48 9.58 8.26
CA ALA A 228 2.11 8.68 7.29
C ALA A 228 2.46 7.33 7.92
N ALA A 229 2.96 7.34 9.16
CA ALA A 229 3.17 6.13 9.94
C ALA A 229 1.85 5.37 10.16
N ALA A 230 0.75 6.07 10.47
CA ALA A 230 -0.57 5.46 10.60
C ALA A 230 -1.05 4.87 9.28
N PHE A 231 -0.83 5.55 8.15
CA PHE A 231 -1.21 5.05 6.83
C PHE A 231 -0.46 3.75 6.50
N VAL A 232 0.86 3.72 6.66
CA VAL A 232 1.68 2.52 6.41
C VAL A 232 1.32 1.40 7.38
N ALA A 233 1.00 1.73 8.64
CA ALA A 233 0.56 0.76 9.62
C ALA A 233 -0.79 0.12 9.27
N VAL A 234 -1.74 0.90 8.75
CA VAL A 234 -3.02 0.37 8.25
C VAL A 234 -2.79 -0.46 6.98
N TRP A 235 -1.98 0.03 6.04
CA TRP A 235 -1.67 -0.69 4.80
C TRP A 235 -1.06 -2.06 5.07
N TRP A 236 0.00 -2.13 5.88
CA TRP A 236 0.62 -3.41 6.18
C TRP A 236 -0.21 -4.24 7.18
N GLY A 237 -0.79 -3.60 8.19
CA GLY A 237 -1.60 -4.25 9.21
C GLY A 237 -2.87 -4.90 8.66
N SER A 238 -3.51 -4.32 7.64
CA SER A 238 -4.67 -4.92 7.00
C SER A 238 -4.32 -6.20 6.25
N THR A 239 -3.15 -6.28 5.58
CA THR A 239 -2.68 -7.50 4.94
C THR A 239 -2.34 -8.60 5.97
N VAL A 240 -1.74 -8.21 7.10
CA VAL A 240 -1.50 -9.13 8.23
C VAL A 240 -2.83 -9.69 8.76
N PHE A 241 -3.81 -8.82 8.95
CA PHE A 241 -5.14 -9.22 9.38
C PHE A 241 -5.84 -10.11 8.35
N ASP A 242 -5.80 -9.78 7.06
CA ASP A 242 -6.36 -10.59 5.98
C ASP A 242 -5.82 -12.03 6.06
N SER A 243 -4.50 -12.20 6.20
CA SER A 243 -3.90 -13.52 6.32
C SER A 243 -4.30 -14.27 7.58
N ALA A 244 -4.31 -13.59 8.73
CA ALA A 244 -4.76 -14.21 9.98
C ALA A 244 -6.23 -14.63 9.90
N SER A 245 -7.07 -13.80 9.28
CA SER A 245 -8.51 -14.02 9.14
C SER A 245 -8.88 -15.11 8.13
N GLY A 246 -7.98 -15.44 7.20
CA GLY A 246 -8.14 -16.56 6.28
C GLY A 246 -7.90 -17.94 6.92
N SER A 247 -7.22 -18.00 8.07
CA SER A 247 -6.80 -19.27 8.66
C SER A 247 -7.96 -20.13 9.20
N PRO A 248 -7.83 -21.47 9.20
CA PRO A 248 -8.82 -22.37 9.80
C PRO A 248 -9.06 -22.11 11.29
N ALA A 249 -8.01 -21.68 12.02
CA ALA A 249 -8.10 -21.35 13.44
C ALA A 249 -9.03 -20.15 13.67
N TRP A 250 -8.93 -19.11 12.84
CA TRP A 250 -9.80 -17.94 12.89
C TRP A 250 -11.25 -18.29 12.54
N ALA A 251 -11.45 -19.10 11.49
CA ALA A 251 -12.77 -19.59 11.11
C ALA A 251 -13.43 -20.35 12.27
N GLY A 252 -12.71 -21.27 12.90
CA GLY A 252 -13.21 -22.01 14.07
C GLY A 252 -13.50 -21.11 15.28
N PHE A 253 -12.66 -20.09 15.53
CA PHE A 253 -12.89 -19.13 16.61
C PHE A 253 -14.17 -18.31 16.39
N THR A 254 -14.31 -17.69 15.22
CA THR A 254 -15.46 -16.82 14.90
C THR A 254 -16.77 -17.60 14.85
N GLN A 255 -16.73 -18.86 14.42
CA GLN A 255 -17.90 -19.76 14.46
C GLN A 255 -18.34 -20.07 15.90
N ARG A 256 -17.40 -20.31 16.82
CA ARG A 256 -17.71 -20.59 18.24
C ARG A 256 -18.14 -19.34 19.01
N ALA A 257 -17.49 -18.22 18.77
CA ALA A 257 -17.74 -16.97 19.51
C ALA A 257 -19.03 -16.26 19.07
N GLY A 258 -19.54 -16.55 17.86
CA GLY A 258 -20.59 -15.76 17.21
C GLY A 258 -20.09 -14.36 16.83
N HIS A 259 -20.96 -13.53 16.25
CA HIS A 259 -20.66 -12.11 15.96
C HIS A 259 -19.34 -11.86 15.19
N GLY A 260 -19.04 -12.67 14.17
CA GLY A 260 -17.76 -12.64 13.46
C GLY A 260 -17.33 -11.24 12.97
N ALA A 261 -18.27 -10.39 12.54
CA ALA A 261 -17.98 -9.03 12.10
C ALA A 261 -17.44 -8.13 13.23
N LEU A 262 -17.93 -8.29 14.47
CA LEU A 262 -17.45 -7.54 15.63
C LEU A 262 -16.00 -7.91 15.95
N TYR A 263 -15.71 -9.21 16.05
CA TYR A 263 -14.36 -9.71 16.35
C TYR A 263 -13.37 -9.39 15.23
N ALA A 264 -13.81 -9.50 13.96
CA ALA A 264 -13.00 -9.09 12.81
C ALA A 264 -12.70 -7.59 12.82
N THR A 265 -13.68 -6.75 13.14
CA THR A 265 -13.48 -5.30 13.28
C THR A 265 -12.47 -4.99 14.39
N ALA A 266 -12.65 -5.60 15.57
CA ALA A 266 -11.77 -5.41 16.71
C ALA A 266 -10.33 -5.88 16.41
N ALA A 267 -10.19 -7.06 15.80
CA ALA A 267 -8.89 -7.62 15.43
C ALA A 267 -8.17 -6.75 14.39
N LEU A 268 -8.86 -6.28 13.33
CA LEU A 268 -8.29 -5.38 12.34
C LEU A 268 -7.74 -4.10 12.99
N VAL A 269 -8.54 -3.46 13.86
CA VAL A 269 -8.13 -2.23 14.57
C VAL A 269 -6.95 -2.49 15.50
N VAL A 270 -6.98 -3.59 16.26
CA VAL A 270 -5.90 -3.97 17.19
C VAL A 270 -4.60 -4.25 16.44
N VAL A 271 -4.65 -4.99 15.34
CA VAL A 271 -3.46 -5.27 14.50
C VAL A 271 -2.89 -3.98 13.95
N CYS A 272 -3.71 -3.12 13.32
CA CYS A 272 -3.26 -1.85 12.76
C CYS A 272 -2.68 -0.91 13.84
N ALA A 273 -3.33 -0.83 15.01
CA ALA A 273 -2.85 -0.02 16.13
C ALA A 273 -1.56 -0.58 16.74
N GLY A 274 -1.43 -1.91 16.82
CA GLY A 274 -0.24 -2.60 17.29
C GLY A 274 0.96 -2.33 16.38
N VAL A 275 0.77 -2.46 15.07
CA VAL A 275 1.77 -2.09 14.06
C VAL A 275 2.14 -0.62 14.19
N PHE A 276 1.17 0.28 14.24
CA PHE A 276 1.42 1.71 14.41
C PHE A 276 2.25 1.98 15.67
N ALA A 277 1.87 1.40 16.80
CA ALA A 277 2.59 1.56 18.06
C ALA A 277 4.01 0.96 17.99
N ALA A 278 4.20 -0.17 17.29
CA ALA A 278 5.52 -0.75 17.06
C ALA A 278 6.40 0.21 16.25
N VAL A 279 5.90 0.72 15.12
CA VAL A 279 6.59 1.72 14.28
C VAL A 279 6.95 2.98 15.07
N ARG A 280 6.05 3.44 15.93
CA ARG A 280 6.28 4.64 16.77
C ARG A 280 7.26 4.39 17.92
N ARG A 281 7.37 3.16 18.43
CA ARG A 281 8.27 2.79 19.53
C ARG A 281 9.66 2.40 19.04
N THR A 282 9.78 1.71 17.92
CA THR A 282 11.07 1.42 17.28
C THR A 282 11.73 2.69 16.75
N ALA A 283 10.94 3.74 16.51
CA ALA A 283 11.39 5.08 16.16
C ALA A 283 12.00 5.87 17.34
N GLY A 284 12.88 5.27 18.15
CA GLY A 284 13.65 5.90 19.24
C GLY A 284 14.62 7.01 18.80
N GLY A 285 14.22 7.87 17.86
CA GLY A 285 14.98 8.94 17.24
C GLY A 285 14.97 8.89 15.71
N LEU A 286 14.77 7.72 15.11
CA LEU A 286 14.81 7.49 13.67
C LEU A 286 13.40 7.31 13.08
N ASP A 287 13.06 8.06 12.04
CA ASP A 287 11.81 7.85 11.29
C ASP A 287 11.95 6.66 10.34
N VAL A 288 11.42 5.51 10.75
CA VAL A 288 11.45 4.24 9.99
C VAL A 288 10.25 4.09 9.05
N THR A 289 9.39 5.10 8.96
CA THR A 289 8.18 5.02 8.11
C THR A 289 8.54 4.77 6.65
N ALA A 290 9.62 5.38 6.16
CA ALA A 290 10.06 5.24 4.77
C ALA A 290 10.58 3.83 4.44
N SER A 291 11.24 3.14 5.38
CA SER A 291 11.75 1.78 5.16
C SER A 291 10.65 0.72 5.13
N LEU A 292 9.47 1.03 5.67
CA LEU A 292 8.31 0.14 5.66
C LEU A 292 7.52 0.19 4.35
N ILE A 293 7.68 1.23 3.54
CA ILE A 293 7.01 1.35 2.24
C ILE A 293 7.40 0.21 1.28
N PRO A 294 8.70 -0.08 1.04
CA PRO A 294 9.08 -1.25 0.23
C PRO A 294 8.56 -2.58 0.78
N ILE A 295 8.51 -2.74 2.11
CA ILE A 295 7.98 -3.93 2.77
C ILE A 295 6.47 -4.08 2.48
N ALA A 296 5.69 -3.03 2.71
CA ALA A 296 4.25 -3.03 2.46
C ALA A 296 3.91 -3.30 0.97
N VAL A 297 4.71 -2.74 0.06
CA VAL A 297 4.59 -3.00 -1.39
C VAL A 297 4.88 -4.46 -1.71
N GLY A 298 6.02 -4.99 -1.25
CA GLY A 298 6.40 -6.39 -1.46
C GLY A 298 5.34 -7.35 -0.93
N TYR A 299 4.80 -7.06 0.26
CA TYR A 299 3.71 -7.84 0.87
C TYR A 299 2.41 -7.79 0.07
N THR A 300 2.00 -6.61 -0.39
CA THR A 300 0.77 -6.45 -1.18
C THR A 300 0.89 -7.22 -2.49
N LEU A 301 2.01 -7.06 -3.20
CA LEU A 301 2.23 -7.75 -4.47
C LEU A 301 2.29 -9.26 -4.27
N ALA A 302 2.95 -9.76 -3.22
CA ALA A 302 2.97 -11.19 -2.93
C ALA A 302 1.58 -11.73 -2.62
N HIS A 303 0.82 -11.08 -1.74
CA HIS A 303 -0.49 -11.58 -1.31
C HIS A 303 -1.53 -11.59 -2.43
N TYR A 304 -1.49 -10.59 -3.31
CA TYR A 304 -2.50 -10.44 -4.35
C TYR A 304 -1.97 -10.79 -5.77
N LEU A 305 -0.82 -11.45 -5.88
CA LEU A 305 -0.22 -11.82 -7.18
C LEU A 305 -1.18 -12.67 -8.03
N SER A 306 -1.71 -13.75 -7.44
CA SER A 306 -2.65 -14.64 -8.13
C SER A 306 -3.92 -13.90 -8.52
N LEU A 307 -4.42 -13.02 -7.65
CA LEU A 307 -5.60 -12.20 -7.91
C LEU A 307 -5.38 -11.29 -9.14
N LEU A 308 -4.20 -10.67 -9.27
CA LEU A 308 -3.87 -9.86 -10.45
C LEU A 308 -3.80 -10.70 -11.73
N ILE A 309 -3.19 -11.89 -11.68
CA ILE A 309 -3.00 -12.74 -12.87
C ILE A 309 -4.32 -13.32 -13.36
N VAL A 310 -5.20 -13.71 -12.44
CA VAL A 310 -6.43 -14.45 -12.76
C VAL A 310 -7.63 -13.50 -12.88
N GLU A 311 -7.85 -12.64 -11.89
CA GLU A 311 -9.08 -11.85 -11.80
C GLU A 311 -8.98 -10.51 -12.55
N ALA A 312 -7.79 -9.92 -12.72
CA ALA A 312 -7.70 -8.65 -13.44
C ALA A 312 -8.16 -8.77 -14.91
N PRO A 313 -7.77 -9.81 -15.67
CA PRO A 313 -8.26 -10.02 -17.03
C PRO A 313 -9.72 -10.47 -17.09
N ARG A 314 -10.17 -11.32 -16.14
CA ARG A 314 -11.58 -11.74 -16.05
C ARG A 314 -12.52 -10.55 -15.83
N GLY A 315 -12.18 -9.65 -14.92
CA GLY A 315 -12.93 -8.41 -14.71
C GLY A 315 -13.00 -7.55 -15.98
N PHE A 316 -11.97 -7.60 -16.82
CA PHE A 316 -11.93 -6.84 -18.07
C PHE A 316 -12.84 -7.47 -19.11
N LEU A 317 -12.87 -8.81 -19.17
CA LEU A 317 -13.83 -9.56 -20.00
C LEU A 317 -15.27 -9.26 -19.58
N LEU A 318 -15.58 -9.29 -18.27
CA LEU A 318 -16.90 -8.89 -17.75
C LEU A 318 -17.28 -7.47 -18.18
N LEU A 319 -16.32 -6.54 -18.12
CA LEU A 319 -16.54 -5.17 -18.57
C LEU A 319 -16.87 -5.11 -20.06
N ILE A 320 -16.09 -5.76 -20.94
CA ILE A 320 -16.29 -5.64 -22.38
C ILE A 320 -17.48 -6.47 -22.89
N HIS A 321 -17.80 -7.60 -22.27
CA HIS A 321 -18.95 -8.44 -22.66
C HIS A 321 -20.27 -7.67 -22.56
N GLN A 322 -20.39 -6.74 -21.60
CA GLN A 322 -21.56 -5.87 -21.47
C GLN A 322 -21.79 -4.94 -22.67
N TRP A 323 -20.78 -4.71 -23.51
CA TRP A 323 -20.86 -3.84 -24.68
C TRP A 323 -20.97 -4.63 -26.01
N GLY A 324 -20.91 -5.97 -25.94
CA GLY A 324 -20.99 -6.85 -27.11
C GLY A 324 -19.69 -7.30 -27.81
N PRO A 325 -18.50 -6.66 -27.68
CA PRO A 325 -17.29 -7.21 -28.29
C PRO A 325 -16.82 -8.48 -27.58
N ALA A 326 -16.44 -9.48 -28.38
CA ALA A 326 -15.82 -10.74 -27.95
C ALA A 326 -16.62 -11.55 -26.91
N PRO A 327 -17.90 -11.89 -27.16
CA PRO A 327 -18.77 -12.56 -26.19
C PRO A 327 -18.27 -13.94 -25.73
N ASP A 328 -17.47 -14.61 -26.56
CA ASP A 328 -16.91 -15.93 -26.29
C ASP A 328 -15.48 -15.89 -25.73
N ALA A 329 -14.92 -14.70 -25.46
CA ALA A 329 -13.57 -14.59 -24.92
C ALA A 329 -13.54 -15.05 -23.46
N THR A 330 -12.61 -15.95 -23.14
CA THR A 330 -12.41 -16.45 -21.77
C THR A 330 -10.99 -16.24 -21.30
N TRP A 331 -10.80 -16.25 -19.97
CA TRP A 331 -9.50 -16.19 -19.33
C TRP A 331 -9.37 -17.32 -18.30
N ASP A 332 -8.90 -18.46 -18.79
CA ASP A 332 -8.80 -19.72 -18.06
C ASP A 332 -7.35 -20.05 -17.69
N VAL A 333 -6.58 -19.04 -17.33
CA VAL A 333 -5.21 -19.21 -16.86
C VAL A 333 -5.20 -19.83 -15.48
N VAL A 334 -4.53 -20.96 -15.33
CA VAL A 334 -4.27 -21.62 -14.05
C VAL A 334 -2.81 -21.38 -13.66
N PRO A 335 -2.54 -20.58 -12.61
CA PRO A 335 -1.17 -20.32 -12.18
C PRO A 335 -0.48 -21.59 -11.65
N ILE A 336 0.80 -21.77 -11.99
CA ILE A 336 1.61 -22.89 -11.48
C ILE A 336 1.96 -22.60 -10.00
N PRO A 337 1.56 -23.45 -9.03
CA PRO A 337 1.71 -23.15 -7.60
C PRO A 337 3.15 -22.87 -7.17
N SER A 338 4.12 -23.66 -7.65
CA SER A 338 5.54 -23.47 -7.31
C SER A 338 6.13 -22.15 -7.82
N VAL A 339 5.69 -21.70 -9.00
CA VAL A 339 6.12 -20.42 -9.60
C VAL A 339 5.54 -19.25 -8.82
N ILE A 340 4.25 -19.33 -8.48
CA ILE A 340 3.60 -18.31 -7.64
C ILE A 340 4.27 -18.23 -6.27
N ALA A 341 4.48 -19.38 -5.61
CA ALA A 341 5.18 -19.45 -4.33
C ALA A 341 6.55 -18.77 -4.37
N GLY A 342 7.37 -19.13 -5.37
CA GLY A 342 8.69 -18.54 -5.56
C GLY A 342 8.64 -17.03 -5.80
N ALA A 343 7.70 -16.57 -6.63
CA ALA A 343 7.51 -15.15 -6.89
C ALA A 343 7.04 -14.38 -5.65
N GLN A 344 6.13 -14.94 -4.86
CA GLN A 344 5.65 -14.35 -3.61
C GLN A 344 6.77 -14.21 -2.58
N VAL A 345 7.56 -15.27 -2.36
CA VAL A 345 8.72 -15.23 -1.48
C VAL A 345 9.73 -14.19 -1.97
N ALA A 346 10.04 -14.16 -3.27
CA ALA A 346 10.96 -13.19 -3.85
C ALA A 346 10.48 -11.73 -3.67
N LEU A 347 9.19 -11.46 -3.86
CA LEU A 347 8.60 -10.13 -3.66
C LEU A 347 8.69 -9.66 -2.20
N ILE A 348 8.42 -10.57 -1.24
CA ILE A 348 8.55 -10.29 0.19
C ILE A 348 10.02 -9.99 0.53
N LEU A 349 10.94 -10.86 0.10
CA LEU A 349 12.37 -10.69 0.39
C LEU A 349 12.93 -9.40 -0.23
N LEU A 350 12.59 -9.11 -1.48
CA LEU A 350 13.00 -7.87 -2.14
C LEU A 350 12.50 -6.64 -1.37
N GLY A 351 11.23 -6.63 -0.96
CA GLY A 351 10.67 -5.57 -0.12
C GLY A 351 11.48 -5.34 1.16
N HIS A 352 11.89 -6.41 1.85
CA HIS A 352 12.71 -6.30 3.06
C HIS A 352 14.13 -5.82 2.79
N VAL A 353 14.80 -6.35 1.77
CA VAL A 353 16.15 -5.92 1.39
C VAL A 353 16.16 -4.42 1.07
N LEU A 354 15.18 -3.94 0.29
CA LEU A 354 15.03 -2.52 -0.01
C LEU A 354 14.71 -1.71 1.26
N GLY A 355 13.86 -2.24 2.14
CA GLY A 355 13.58 -1.65 3.45
C GLY A 355 14.85 -1.49 4.30
N VAL A 356 15.73 -2.50 4.33
CA VAL A 356 16.97 -2.49 5.13
C VAL A 356 17.90 -1.41 4.61
N ILE A 357 18.06 -1.32 3.28
CA ILE A 357 18.89 -0.29 2.65
C ILE A 357 18.39 1.11 3.02
N VAL A 358 17.07 1.34 2.96
CA VAL A 358 16.45 2.64 3.27
C VAL A 358 16.59 2.98 4.75
N ALA A 359 16.39 2.00 5.63
CA ALA A 359 16.58 2.15 7.06
C ALA A 359 18.02 2.52 7.42
N HIS A 360 18.97 1.81 6.84
CA HIS A 360 20.41 2.05 7.07
C HIS A 360 20.85 3.42 6.54
N ASP A 361 20.41 3.81 5.33
CA ASP A 361 20.73 5.14 4.78
C ASP A 361 20.14 6.28 5.64
N ALA A 362 18.93 6.09 6.17
CA ALA A 362 18.30 7.04 7.08
C ALA A 362 19.05 7.16 8.41
N ALA A 363 19.51 6.04 8.98
CA ALA A 363 20.32 6.02 10.20
C ALA A 363 21.66 6.75 10.02
N LEU A 364 22.36 6.49 8.90
CA LEU A 364 23.59 7.21 8.55
C LEU A 364 23.37 8.71 8.33
N THR A 365 22.21 9.08 7.78
CA THR A 365 21.84 10.49 7.60
C THR A 365 21.61 11.17 8.95
N ALA A 366 20.94 10.50 9.89
CA ALA A 366 20.70 11.01 11.23
C ALA A 366 21.98 11.11 12.09
N ALA A 367 22.96 10.25 11.83
CA ALA A 367 24.25 10.24 12.53
C ALA A 367 25.23 11.34 12.06
N ARG A 368 24.95 12.04 10.94
CA ARG A 368 25.81 13.12 10.44
C ARG A 368 25.74 14.37 11.32
N PRO A 369 26.88 15.08 11.53
CA PRO A 369 26.89 16.39 12.17
C PRO A 369 26.02 17.38 11.39
N VAL A 370 25.00 17.93 12.04
CA VAL A 370 24.26 19.07 11.50
C VAL A 370 25.04 20.32 11.88
N VAL A 371 25.66 20.98 10.91
CA VAL A 371 26.16 22.36 11.07
C VAL A 371 25.01 23.28 10.71
N PRO A 372 24.35 23.96 11.67
CA PRO A 372 23.25 24.85 11.34
C PRO A 372 23.78 26.02 10.50
N ALA A 373 23.12 26.31 9.38
CA ALA A 373 23.46 27.47 8.56
C ALA A 373 23.26 28.75 9.40
N GLY A 374 24.37 29.38 9.80
CA GLY A 374 24.38 30.67 10.49
C GLY A 374 24.54 30.64 12.02
N ALA A 375 24.70 29.48 12.66
CA ALA A 375 24.97 29.43 14.11
C ALA A 375 26.46 29.39 14.42
N ALA A 376 26.89 30.18 15.41
CA ALA A 376 28.22 30.11 16.00
C ALA A 376 28.58 28.67 16.40
N VAL A 377 29.88 28.35 16.35
CA VAL A 377 30.53 27.03 16.47
C VAL A 377 30.22 26.23 17.75
N THR A 378 29.32 26.70 18.62
CA THR A 378 28.99 26.09 19.92
C THR A 378 27.92 24.99 19.88
N GLY A 379 27.34 24.69 18.71
CA GLY A 379 26.22 23.72 18.57
C GLY A 379 26.51 22.48 17.71
N VAL A 380 27.76 22.19 17.36
CA VAL A 380 28.10 21.04 16.50
C VAL A 380 27.91 19.74 17.28
N ARG A 381 26.89 18.95 16.93
CA ARG A 381 26.79 17.57 17.42
C ARG A 381 27.97 16.77 16.83
N PRO A 382 28.83 16.15 17.65
CA PRO A 382 29.92 15.35 17.14
C PRO A 382 29.37 14.17 16.33
N ALA A 383 30.11 13.78 15.28
CA ALA A 383 29.79 12.57 14.52
C ALA A 383 29.80 11.37 15.48
N ARG A 384 28.75 10.55 15.44
CA ARG A 384 28.71 9.33 16.25
C ARG A 384 29.65 8.29 15.64
N PRO A 385 30.38 7.50 16.46
CA PRO A 385 31.13 6.35 15.97
C PRO A 385 30.20 5.39 15.21
N LEU A 386 30.71 4.76 14.15
CA LEU A 386 29.94 3.81 13.31
C LEU A 386 29.33 2.68 14.16
N LEU A 387 30.08 2.16 15.13
CA LEU A 387 29.61 1.10 16.03
C LEU A 387 28.40 1.51 16.87
N VAL A 388 28.32 2.77 17.29
CA VAL A 388 27.15 3.30 18.04
C VAL A 388 25.95 3.44 17.10
N THR A 389 26.17 3.88 15.87
CA THR A 389 25.11 3.99 14.86
C THR A 389 24.53 2.60 14.53
N LEU A 390 25.38 1.59 14.34
CA LEU A 390 24.94 0.22 14.10
C LEU A 390 24.22 -0.40 15.30
N ALA A 391 24.64 -0.07 16.54
CA ALA A 391 23.96 -0.52 17.74
C ALA A 391 22.54 0.09 17.86
N ASP A 392 22.40 1.38 17.50
CA ASP A 392 21.10 2.07 17.47
C ASP A 392 20.14 1.48 16.39
N GLU A 393 20.67 0.78 15.40
CA GLU A 393 19.90 0.10 14.35
C GLU A 393 19.38 -1.30 14.78
N LEU A 394 19.92 -1.91 15.83
CA LEU A 394 19.53 -3.27 16.25
C LEU A 394 18.03 -3.44 16.54
N PRO A 395 17.34 -2.53 17.27
CA PRO A 395 15.89 -2.65 17.49
C PRO A 395 15.10 -2.64 16.18
N LEU A 396 15.56 -1.87 15.19
CA LEU A 396 14.94 -1.81 13.88
C LEU A 396 15.18 -3.09 13.08
N VAL A 397 16.40 -3.62 13.07
CA VAL A 397 16.70 -4.90 12.41
C VAL A 397 15.88 -6.04 13.01
N LEU A 398 15.80 -6.13 14.34
CA LEU A 398 14.96 -7.12 15.03
C LEU A 398 13.49 -6.98 14.67
N PHE A 399 12.99 -5.73 14.61
CA PHE A 399 11.63 -5.46 14.16
C PHE A 399 11.40 -5.91 12.72
N MET A 400 12.34 -5.62 11.81
CA MET A 400 12.25 -6.05 10.40
C MET A 400 12.29 -7.57 10.26
N ILE A 401 13.15 -8.28 11.01
CA ILE A 401 13.16 -9.74 11.07
C ILE A 401 11.81 -10.26 11.54
N GLY A 402 11.24 -9.68 12.59
CA GLY A 402 9.90 -10.02 13.08
C GLY A 402 8.81 -9.79 12.02
N CYS A 403 8.88 -8.70 11.26
CA CYS A 403 7.98 -8.43 10.14
C CYS A 403 8.12 -9.47 9.01
N THR A 404 9.35 -9.89 8.70
CA THR A 404 9.62 -10.94 7.69
C THR A 404 9.08 -12.27 8.14
N TRP A 405 9.35 -12.66 9.39
CA TRP A 405 8.84 -13.88 9.98
C TRP A 405 7.32 -13.89 9.99
N ALA A 406 6.69 -12.83 10.50
CA ALA A 406 5.24 -12.74 10.58
C ALA A 406 4.60 -12.92 9.21
N GLY A 407 5.06 -12.20 8.19
CA GLY A 407 4.38 -12.27 6.90
C GLY A 407 4.80 -13.45 6.01
N LEU A 408 5.99 -14.04 6.17
CA LEU A 408 6.28 -15.35 5.59
C LEU A 408 5.42 -16.42 6.26
N PHE A 409 5.35 -16.46 7.60
CA PHE A 409 4.50 -17.41 8.32
C PHE A 409 3.03 -17.30 7.87
N LEU A 410 2.51 -16.07 7.80
CA LEU A 410 1.14 -15.81 7.41
C LEU A 410 0.83 -16.18 5.95
N LEU A 411 1.83 -16.24 5.06
CA LEU A 411 1.64 -16.71 3.69
C LEU A 411 1.40 -18.23 3.64
N PHE A 412 1.96 -18.98 4.59
CA PHE A 412 1.89 -20.45 4.64
C PHE A 412 0.79 -20.99 5.55
N VAL A 413 0.15 -20.14 6.36
CA VAL A 413 -0.89 -20.54 7.32
C VAL A 413 -2.31 -20.30 6.79
N ARG A 414 -2.44 -19.73 5.58
CA ARG A 414 -3.73 -19.43 4.92
C ARG A 414 -4.52 -20.67 4.51
#